data_AF-A0A7S2A7T3-F1
#
_entry.id   AF-A0A7S2A7T3-F1
#
_cell.length_a   1.000
_cell.length_b   1.000
_cell.length_c   1.000
_cell.angle_alpha   90.00
_cell.angle_beta   90.00
_cell.angle_gamma   90.00
#
_symmetry.space_group_name_H-M   'P 1'
#
loop_
_entity.id
_entity.type
_entity.pdbx_description
1 polymer ?
#
loop_
_entity_poly.entity_id
_entity_poly.type
_entity_poly.pdbx_seq_one_letter_code
_entity_poly.pdbx_strand_id
1 'polypeptide(L)'
;EAEAAAAPFFAEPAEEEVATSSSGSTGPAPPKLKAGGAIEWSTRKGAATFGLALDEMPAAAPSKAFPHIASAFPGALGNSQLMDMIASALEGAGYDSDKTLVATSLCCDEVNRPLESDLASAFDCNFNMGGLAGFPFGGATSFGAMAAHIPDGGSCLLVYGPHVGVDSTGAVGTVERRGRADGGSC
;
A
#
# COMPACT_ATOMS: atom_id res chain seq x y z
N GLU A 1 -58.47 1.22 1.04
CA GLU A 1 -57.25 1.38 1.85
C GLU A 1 -56.20 2.07 0.98
N ALA A 2 -55.58 3.11 1.55
CA ALA A 2 -54.37 3.84 1.14
C ALA A 2 -54.21 4.32 -0.33
N GLU A 3 -54.49 5.61 -0.51
CA GLU A 3 -53.91 6.49 -1.53
C GLU A 3 -52.45 6.81 -1.15
N ALA A 4 -51.50 6.67 -2.08
CA ALA A 4 -50.12 7.12 -1.90
C ALA A 4 -49.71 7.95 -3.12
N ALA A 5 -49.69 9.27 -2.91
CA ALA A 5 -49.23 10.27 -3.86
C ALA A 5 -47.71 10.17 -4.08
N ALA A 6 -47.29 10.21 -5.34
CA ALA A 6 -45.89 10.37 -5.72
C ALA A 6 -45.49 11.85 -5.63
N ALA A 7 -44.48 12.15 -4.82
CA ALA A 7 -43.81 13.45 -4.80
C ALA A 7 -42.45 13.34 -5.52
N PRO A 8 -42.08 14.24 -6.44
CA PRO A 8 -40.74 14.27 -7.02
C PRO A 8 -39.79 15.01 -6.06
N PHE A 9 -38.80 14.27 -5.55
CA PHE A 9 -37.67 14.80 -4.80
C PHE A 9 -36.52 15.03 -5.77
N PHE A 10 -36.39 16.23 -6.33
CA PHE A 10 -35.13 16.76 -6.86
C PHE A 10 -35.27 18.28 -6.98
N ALA A 11 -34.72 19.00 -6.00
CA ALA A 11 -34.39 20.42 -6.12
C ALA A 11 -32.86 20.50 -6.00
N GLU A 12 -32.21 21.04 -7.03
CA GLU A 12 -30.77 21.29 -7.06
C GLU A 12 -30.42 22.41 -6.05
N PRO A 13 -29.38 22.28 -5.21
CA PRO A 13 -28.92 23.40 -4.42
C PRO A 13 -28.06 24.35 -5.28
N ALA A 14 -28.28 25.64 -5.04
CA ALA A 14 -27.61 26.76 -5.67
C ALA A 14 -26.10 26.78 -5.38
N GLU A 15 -25.32 27.23 -6.36
CA GLU A 15 -23.87 27.45 -6.25
C GLU A 15 -23.56 28.60 -5.27
N GLU A 16 -22.81 28.31 -4.21
CA GLU A 16 -22.21 29.31 -3.34
C GLU A 16 -20.70 29.37 -3.63
N GLU A 17 -20.25 30.49 -4.24
CA GLU A 17 -18.82 30.77 -4.48
C GLU A 17 -18.09 30.94 -3.14
N VAL A 18 -17.29 29.94 -2.75
CA VAL A 18 -16.29 30.09 -1.68
C VAL A 18 -14.99 30.59 -2.29
N ALA A 19 -14.64 31.84 -1.99
CA ALA A 19 -13.36 32.44 -2.34
C ALA A 19 -12.21 31.71 -1.62
N THR A 20 -11.35 31.03 -2.37
CA THR A 20 -10.14 30.38 -1.83
C THR A 20 -8.99 31.38 -1.78
N SER A 21 -8.54 31.71 -0.57
CA SER A 21 -7.29 32.43 -0.34
C SER A 21 -6.11 31.46 -0.50
N SER A 22 -5.24 31.75 -1.46
CA SER A 22 -4.05 30.94 -1.73
C SER A 22 -2.95 31.22 -0.68
N SER A 23 -2.86 30.34 0.32
CA SER A 23 -1.63 30.21 1.12
C SER A 23 -0.72 29.20 0.42
N GLY A 24 0.48 29.66 0.06
CA GLY A 24 1.45 28.88 -0.73
C GLY A 24 1.92 27.64 0.02
N SER A 25 1.57 26.46 -0.49
CA SER A 25 2.13 25.18 -0.08
C SER A 25 3.61 25.12 -0.48
N THR A 26 4.49 24.96 0.50
CA THR A 26 5.93 24.68 0.33
C THR A 26 6.20 23.18 0.13
N GLY A 27 5.17 22.38 -0.16
CA GLY A 27 5.33 20.96 -0.49
C GLY A 27 5.88 20.75 -1.91
N PRO A 28 6.53 19.62 -2.19
CA PRO A 28 6.89 19.26 -3.55
C PRO A 28 5.61 19.20 -4.40
N ALA A 29 5.61 19.90 -5.54
CA ALA A 29 4.45 19.94 -6.43
C ALA A 29 4.08 18.52 -6.90
N PRO A 30 2.78 18.18 -6.98
CA PRO A 30 2.33 16.87 -7.41
C PRO A 30 2.86 16.54 -8.82
N PRO A 31 3.11 15.25 -9.11
CA PRO A 31 3.62 14.82 -10.41
C PRO A 31 2.65 15.22 -11.52
N LYS A 32 3.20 15.78 -12.61
CA LYS A 32 2.39 16.24 -13.75
C LYS A 32 2.35 15.18 -14.83
N LEU A 33 1.15 14.84 -15.30
CA LEU A 33 0.94 13.94 -16.43
C LEU A 33 1.13 14.72 -17.74
N LYS A 34 2.12 14.35 -18.57
CA LYS A 34 2.30 14.93 -19.90
C LYS A 34 1.34 14.28 -20.90
N ALA A 35 0.96 15.05 -21.93
CA ALA A 35 0.28 14.50 -23.11
C ALA A 35 1.19 13.42 -23.73
N GLY A 36 0.75 12.15 -23.64
CA GLY A 36 1.54 10.97 -24.00
C GLY A 36 1.78 9.96 -22.86
N GLY A 37 1.26 10.23 -21.65
CA GLY A 37 1.28 9.28 -20.53
C GLY A 37 2.59 9.25 -19.74
N ALA A 38 3.58 10.05 -20.13
CA ALA A 38 4.82 10.22 -19.38
C ALA A 38 4.57 11.04 -18.11
N ILE A 39 4.96 10.50 -16.95
CA ILE A 39 4.87 11.18 -15.66
C ILE A 39 6.15 11.99 -15.45
N GLU A 40 6.02 13.30 -15.21
CA GLU A 40 7.13 14.15 -14.81
C GLU A 40 7.22 14.21 -13.28
N TRP A 41 8.29 13.64 -12.75
CA TRP A 41 8.56 13.57 -11.32
C TRP A 41 9.36 14.79 -10.87
N SER A 42 8.93 15.44 -9.79
CA SER A 42 9.77 16.35 -9.01
C SER A 42 10.61 15.53 -8.02
N THR A 43 11.49 14.65 -8.51
CA THR A 43 12.44 13.99 -7.60
C THR A 43 13.37 15.06 -7.04
N ARG A 44 13.36 15.26 -5.71
CA ARG A 44 14.46 15.98 -5.07
C ARG A 44 15.75 15.26 -5.46
N LYS A 45 16.69 16.00 -6.03
CA LYS A 45 18.03 15.50 -6.36
C LYS A 45 18.65 14.96 -5.05
N GLY A 46 18.85 13.65 -4.96
CA GLY A 46 19.26 12.98 -3.73
C GLY A 46 18.18 12.19 -2.99
N ALA A 47 17.12 11.72 -3.68
CA ALA A 47 16.30 10.63 -3.15
C ALA A 47 17.21 9.41 -2.89
N ALA A 48 17.72 9.33 -1.66
CA ALA A 48 18.51 8.21 -1.22
C ALA A 48 17.64 6.96 -1.32
N THR A 49 18.18 5.87 -1.85
CA THR A 49 17.81 4.56 -1.32
C THR A 49 18.08 4.67 0.18
N PHE A 50 17.03 4.84 0.99
CA PHE A 50 17.06 5.31 2.39
C PHE A 50 17.87 4.42 3.34
N GLY A 51 19.19 4.31 3.15
CA GLY A 51 20.07 3.48 3.98
C GLY A 51 19.73 1.98 3.99
N LEU A 52 18.68 1.53 3.30
CA LEU A 52 18.38 0.12 3.11
C LEU A 52 19.37 -0.44 2.11
N ALA A 53 20.55 -0.83 2.57
CA ALA A 53 21.30 -1.86 1.89
C ALA A 53 20.39 -3.09 1.85
N LEU A 54 19.69 -3.29 0.74
CA LEU A 54 18.83 -4.47 0.53
C LEU A 54 19.64 -5.78 0.68
N ASP A 55 20.97 -5.67 0.59
CA ASP A 55 21.93 -6.74 0.83
C ASP A 55 22.29 -6.92 2.32
N GLU A 56 22.08 -5.91 3.17
CA GLU A 56 22.26 -6.00 4.63
C GLU A 56 20.92 -6.23 5.31
N MET A 57 20.42 -7.47 5.18
CA MET A 57 19.23 -7.89 5.91
C MET A 57 19.48 -7.77 7.42
N PRO A 58 18.53 -7.24 8.22
CA PRO A 58 18.68 -7.25 9.66
C PRO A 58 18.91 -8.68 10.13
N ALA A 59 19.86 -8.85 11.05
CA ALA A 59 20.10 -10.14 11.68
C ALA A 59 18.80 -10.62 12.33
N ALA A 60 18.23 -11.68 11.76
CA ALA A 60 16.97 -12.25 12.22
C ALA A 60 17.04 -12.60 13.72
N ALA A 61 16.22 -11.94 14.54
CA ALA A 61 15.97 -12.37 15.90
C ALA A 61 15.07 -13.62 15.88
N PRO A 62 15.35 -14.65 16.70
CA PRO A 62 14.73 -15.95 16.53
C PRO A 62 13.36 -15.99 17.21
N SER A 63 12.30 -15.83 16.42
CA SER A 63 11.15 -16.71 16.59
C SER A 63 11.12 -17.57 15.33
N LYS A 64 11.39 -18.87 15.46
CA LYS A 64 11.47 -19.80 14.32
C LYS A 64 10.08 -19.97 13.72
N ALA A 65 9.61 -18.97 12.99
CA ALA A 65 8.45 -19.09 12.13
C ALA A 65 8.88 -19.96 10.94
N PHE A 66 8.51 -21.23 11.00
CA PHE A 66 8.62 -22.25 9.95
C PHE A 66 10.06 -22.52 9.47
N PRO A 67 10.73 -23.59 9.95
CA PRO A 67 12.12 -23.91 9.56
C PRO A 67 12.33 -24.03 8.04
N HIS A 68 11.27 -24.37 7.30
CA HIS A 68 11.28 -24.43 5.84
C HIS A 68 11.36 -23.05 5.18
N ILE A 69 10.72 -22.02 5.75
CA ILE A 69 10.78 -20.64 5.24
C ILE A 69 12.20 -20.10 5.40
N ALA A 70 12.84 -20.30 6.55
CA ALA A 70 14.21 -19.84 6.77
C ALA A 70 15.23 -20.48 5.80
N SER A 71 14.94 -21.69 5.31
CA SER A 71 15.78 -22.36 4.30
C SER A 71 15.51 -21.85 2.88
N ALA A 72 14.25 -21.61 2.51
CA ALA A 72 13.88 -21.17 1.17
C ALA A 72 14.09 -19.65 0.96
N PHE A 73 13.86 -18.87 2.01
CA PHE A 73 13.93 -17.41 2.04
C PHE A 73 14.73 -16.95 3.27
N PRO A 74 16.06 -17.09 3.26
CA PRO A 74 16.90 -16.61 4.35
C PRO A 74 16.68 -15.11 4.59
N GLY A 75 16.43 -14.73 5.84
CA GLY A 75 16.15 -13.34 6.22
C GLY A 75 14.70 -12.89 6.05
N ALA A 76 13.78 -13.80 5.68
CA ALA A 76 12.35 -13.50 5.69
C ALA A 76 11.89 -13.03 7.08
N LEU A 77 11.08 -11.97 7.09
CA LEU A 77 10.51 -11.37 8.29
C LEU A 77 9.03 -11.74 8.40
N GLY A 78 8.57 -11.97 9.64
CA GLY A 78 7.12 -11.99 9.89
C GLY A 78 6.52 -10.59 9.75
N ASN A 79 5.21 -10.51 9.51
CA ASN A 79 4.52 -9.23 9.33
C ASN A 79 4.82 -8.22 10.45
N SER A 80 4.73 -8.63 11.72
CA SER A 80 5.04 -7.73 12.85
C SER A 80 6.45 -7.16 12.78
N GLN A 81 7.44 -7.99 12.44
CA GLN A 81 8.84 -7.55 12.32
C GLN A 81 9.03 -6.62 11.13
N LEU A 82 8.31 -6.88 10.02
CA LEU A 82 8.28 -5.98 8.87
C LEU A 82 7.66 -4.62 9.23
N MET A 83 6.56 -4.60 10.00
CA MET A 83 5.93 -3.37 10.47
C MET A 83 6.87 -2.57 11.39
N ASP A 84 7.56 -3.24 12.32
CA ASP A 84 8.56 -2.60 13.20
C ASP A 84 9.73 -2.00 12.39
N MET A 85 10.19 -2.74 11.37
CA MET A 85 11.22 -2.25 10.44
C MET A 85 10.73 -1.01 9.68
N ILE A 86 9.53 -1.04 9.12
CA ILE A 86 8.95 0.07 8.36
C ILE A 86 8.86 1.31 9.26
N ALA A 87 8.30 1.16 10.46
CA ALA A 87 8.17 2.26 11.42
C ALA A 87 9.53 2.88 11.75
N SER A 88 10.52 2.04 12.10
CA SER A 88 11.88 2.49 12.44
C SER A 88 12.57 3.19 11.26
N ALA A 89 12.40 2.67 10.04
CA ALA A 89 13.01 3.24 8.83
C ALA A 89 12.39 4.59 8.46
N LEU A 90 11.07 4.71 8.56
CA LEU A 90 10.36 5.97 8.28
C LEU A 90 10.68 7.04 9.32
N GLU A 91 10.66 6.69 10.61
CA GLU A 91 11.03 7.62 11.69
C GLU A 91 12.49 8.09 11.53
N GLY A 92 13.42 7.16 11.29
CA GLY A 92 14.84 7.47 11.09
C GLY A 92 15.11 8.34 9.86
N ALA A 93 14.23 8.29 8.85
CA ALA A 93 14.29 9.14 7.67
C ALA A 93 13.48 10.45 7.80
N GLY A 94 12.81 10.69 8.93
CA GLY A 94 12.06 11.92 9.22
C GLY A 94 10.69 11.98 8.55
N TYR A 95 10.08 10.83 8.23
CA TYR A 95 8.71 10.75 7.76
C TYR A 95 7.72 10.80 8.93
N ASP A 96 6.65 11.57 8.75
CA ASP A 96 5.55 11.67 9.70
C ASP A 96 4.51 10.57 9.38
N SER A 97 4.33 9.61 10.28
CA SER A 97 3.39 8.49 10.10
C SER A 97 1.96 8.99 9.94
N ASP A 98 1.57 10.05 10.66
CA ASP A 98 0.21 10.61 10.63
C ASP A 98 -0.08 11.32 9.30
N LYS A 99 0.97 11.64 8.54
CA LYS A 99 0.88 12.24 7.19
C LYS A 99 1.40 11.31 6.10
N THR A 100 1.58 10.04 6.41
CA THR A 100 2.01 9.04 5.43
C THR A 100 0.81 8.24 4.95
N LEU A 101 0.47 8.38 3.67
CA LEU A 101 -0.48 7.48 3.02
C LEU A 101 0.24 6.17 2.66
N VAL A 102 -0.31 5.03 3.07
CA VAL A 102 0.19 3.74 2.58
C VAL A 102 -0.56 3.30 1.32
N ALA A 103 0.19 2.77 0.37
CA ALA A 103 -0.34 2.15 -0.83
C ALA A 103 0.29 0.77 -1.02
N THR A 104 -0.49 -0.18 -1.54
CA THR A 104 -0.01 -1.53 -1.81
C THR A 104 -0.14 -1.92 -3.28
N SER A 105 0.78 -2.78 -3.74
CA SER A 105 0.62 -3.52 -4.98
C SER A 105 0.90 -5.01 -4.72
N LEU A 106 -0.15 -5.70 -4.30
CA LEU A 106 -0.13 -7.12 -3.91
C LEU A 106 -1.13 -7.92 -4.75
N CYS A 107 -1.00 -9.24 -4.71
CA CYS A 107 -1.90 -10.12 -5.45
C CYS A 107 -3.33 -10.05 -4.92
N CYS A 108 -4.31 -10.20 -5.81
CA CYS A 108 -5.72 -10.23 -5.43
C CYS A 108 -6.11 -11.47 -4.58
N ASP A 109 -5.23 -12.46 -4.43
CA ASP A 109 -5.42 -13.63 -3.57
C ASP A 109 -5.68 -13.22 -2.11
N GLU A 110 -6.68 -13.82 -1.46
CA GLU A 110 -7.16 -13.46 -0.12
C GLU A 110 -6.10 -13.64 0.97
N VAL A 111 -5.10 -14.50 0.75
CA VAL A 111 -4.03 -14.76 1.72
C VAL A 111 -3.12 -13.56 1.96
N ASN A 112 -3.17 -12.54 1.08
CA ASN A 112 -2.38 -11.31 1.21
C ASN A 112 -3.06 -10.23 2.06
N ARG A 113 -4.36 -10.38 2.36
CA ARG A 113 -5.13 -9.39 3.14
C ARG A 113 -4.57 -9.09 4.54
N PRO A 114 -3.95 -10.04 5.28
CA PRO A 114 -3.37 -9.73 6.59
C PRO A 114 -2.34 -8.60 6.55
N LEU A 115 -1.42 -8.60 5.59
CA LEU A 115 -0.41 -7.54 5.46
C LEU A 115 -1.05 -6.18 5.15
N GLU A 116 -2.05 -6.15 4.27
CA GLU A 116 -2.80 -4.92 3.99
C GLU A 116 -3.55 -4.40 5.23
N SER A 117 -4.05 -5.30 6.07
CA SER A 117 -4.75 -4.94 7.31
C SER A 117 -3.79 -4.38 8.35
N ASP A 118 -2.60 -4.97 8.48
CA ASP A 118 -1.54 -4.48 9.38
C ASP A 118 -1.09 -3.08 8.96
N LEU A 119 -0.88 -2.86 7.65
CA LEU A 119 -0.53 -1.56 7.08
C LEU A 119 -1.64 -0.52 7.26
N ALA A 120 -2.89 -0.86 6.94
CA ALA A 120 -4.02 0.05 7.14
C ALA A 120 -4.20 0.42 8.62
N SER A 121 -3.98 -0.52 9.54
CA SER A 121 -4.07 -0.26 10.98
C SER A 121 -2.99 0.71 11.46
N ALA A 122 -1.81 0.71 10.84
CA ALA A 122 -0.69 1.59 11.20
C ALA A 122 -0.75 2.98 10.53
N PHE A 123 -1.37 3.08 9.35
CA PHE A 123 -1.38 4.29 8.50
C PHE A 123 -2.80 4.76 8.11
N ASP A 124 -3.80 4.48 8.96
CA ASP A 124 -5.23 4.77 8.81
C ASP A 124 -5.94 4.01 7.66
N CYS A 125 -5.48 4.16 6.42
CA CYS A 125 -6.07 3.49 5.27
C CYS A 125 -5.04 3.07 4.22
N ASN A 126 -5.35 2.01 3.46
CA ASN A 126 -4.48 1.50 2.40
C ASN A 126 -5.06 1.75 1.00
N PHE A 127 -4.25 2.33 0.11
CA PHE A 127 -4.58 2.51 -1.30
C PHE A 127 -4.11 1.29 -2.12
N ASN A 128 -5.06 0.47 -2.60
CA ASN A 128 -4.76 -0.75 -3.36
C ASN A 128 -4.55 -0.45 -4.86
N MET A 129 -3.33 -0.68 -5.38
CA MET A 129 -2.96 -0.53 -6.80
C MET A 129 -2.61 -1.85 -7.50
N GLY A 130 -2.64 -2.97 -6.75
CA GLY A 130 -2.25 -4.29 -7.22
C GLY A 130 -3.27 -4.99 -8.13
N GLY A 131 -3.06 -6.29 -8.31
CA GLY A 131 -3.88 -7.18 -9.13
C GLY A 131 -3.19 -8.52 -9.28
N LEU A 132 -3.47 -9.30 -10.33
CA LEU A 132 -2.89 -10.64 -10.47
C LEU A 132 -1.36 -10.66 -10.29
N ALA A 133 -0.87 -11.57 -9.45
CA ALA A 133 0.55 -11.73 -9.07
C ALA A 133 1.22 -10.48 -8.43
N GLY A 134 0.44 -9.48 -8.02
CA GLY A 134 0.98 -8.25 -7.41
C GLY A 134 1.50 -7.23 -8.40
N PHE A 135 1.20 -7.36 -9.69
CA PHE A 135 1.53 -6.32 -10.65
C PHE A 135 0.68 -5.05 -10.41
N PRO A 136 1.27 -3.84 -10.53
CA PRO A 136 0.57 -2.57 -10.36
C PRO A 136 -0.28 -2.21 -11.58
N PHE A 137 -1.31 -3.01 -11.86
CA PHE A 137 -2.16 -2.86 -13.05
C PHE A 137 -2.92 -1.53 -13.09
N GLY A 138 -3.09 -0.85 -11.95
CA GLY A 138 -3.64 0.51 -11.92
C GLY A 138 -2.78 1.54 -12.69
N GLY A 139 -1.49 1.25 -12.88
CA GLY A 139 -0.58 2.06 -13.69
C GLY A 139 -0.47 3.53 -13.26
N ALA A 140 -0.13 4.38 -14.23
CA ALA A 140 0.05 5.82 -14.02
C ALA A 140 -1.18 6.51 -13.45
N THR A 141 -2.38 6.10 -13.89
CA THR A 141 -3.65 6.70 -13.45
C THR A 141 -3.91 6.41 -11.97
N SER A 142 -3.75 5.16 -11.54
CA SER A 142 -3.93 4.78 -10.14
C SER A 142 -2.88 5.42 -9.24
N PHE A 143 -1.61 5.47 -9.69
CA PHE A 143 -0.56 6.15 -8.95
C PHE A 143 -0.82 7.66 -8.83
N GLY A 144 -1.32 8.31 -9.88
CA GLY A 144 -1.72 9.71 -9.84
C GLY A 144 -2.90 9.97 -8.89
N ALA A 145 -3.88 9.06 -8.86
CA ALA A 145 -5.00 9.13 -7.92
C ALA A 145 -4.53 8.95 -6.46
N MET A 146 -3.64 7.99 -6.20
CA MET A 146 -3.00 7.82 -4.90
C MET A 146 -2.25 9.10 -4.49
N ALA A 147 -1.44 9.68 -5.39
CA ALA A 147 -0.67 10.87 -5.10
C ALA A 147 -1.54 12.08 -4.75
N ALA A 148 -2.74 12.18 -5.31
CA ALA A 148 -3.71 13.22 -4.99
C ALA A 148 -4.36 13.05 -3.59
N HIS A 149 -4.23 11.89 -2.97
CA HIS A 149 -4.78 11.58 -1.64
C HIS A 149 -3.72 11.65 -0.52
N ILE A 150 -2.46 11.93 -0.85
CA ILE A 150 -1.41 12.13 0.16
C ILE A 150 -1.78 13.36 1.00
N PRO A 151 -1.75 13.28 2.35
CA PRO A 151 -2.00 14.42 3.22
C PRO A 151 -1.12 15.63 2.88
N ASP A 152 -1.62 16.84 3.15
CA ASP A 152 -0.86 18.06 2.88
C ASP A 152 0.49 18.08 3.61
N GLY A 153 1.57 18.25 2.85
CA GLY A 153 2.94 18.19 3.36
C GLY A 153 3.40 16.78 3.77
N GLY A 154 2.62 15.76 3.44
CA GLY A 154 2.86 14.36 3.75
C GLY A 154 3.67 13.61 2.71
N SER A 155 3.60 12.28 2.75
CA SER A 155 4.33 11.37 1.87
C SER A 155 3.55 10.08 1.62
N CYS A 156 4.06 9.25 0.70
CA CYS A 156 3.52 7.92 0.44
C CYS A 156 4.54 6.83 0.77
N LEU A 157 4.09 5.77 1.42
CA LEU A 157 4.79 4.48 1.51
C LEU A 157 4.16 3.50 0.51
N LEU A 158 4.94 2.98 -0.45
CA LEU A 158 4.48 1.96 -1.38
C LEU A 158 5.06 0.59 -1.03
N VAL A 159 4.22 -0.35 -0.62
CA VAL A 159 4.58 -1.76 -0.35
C VAL A 159 4.12 -2.63 -1.52
N TYR A 160 5.04 -3.32 -2.19
CA TYR A 160 4.70 -4.12 -3.38
C TYR A 160 5.50 -5.41 -3.45
N GLY A 161 4.94 -6.42 -4.13
CA GLY A 161 5.65 -7.66 -4.42
C GLY A 161 4.76 -8.82 -4.83
N PRO A 162 5.35 -9.87 -5.41
CA PRO A 162 4.67 -11.15 -5.57
C PRO A 162 4.47 -11.82 -4.19
N HIS A 163 3.65 -12.86 -4.15
CA HIS A 163 3.58 -13.78 -3.00
C HIS A 163 3.80 -15.21 -3.47
N VAL A 164 4.09 -16.09 -2.51
CA VAL A 164 4.20 -17.53 -2.72
C VAL A 164 3.74 -18.24 -1.45
N GLY A 165 2.99 -19.33 -1.60
CA GLY A 165 2.60 -20.18 -0.49
C GLY A 165 3.74 -21.09 -0.04
N VAL A 166 3.82 -21.33 1.27
CA VAL A 166 4.58 -22.44 1.84
C VAL A 166 3.64 -23.21 2.74
N ASP A 167 3.41 -24.48 2.41
CA ASP A 167 2.47 -25.33 3.13
C ASP A 167 3.07 -25.88 4.44
N SER A 168 2.24 -26.57 5.22
CA SER A 168 2.63 -27.17 6.50
C SER A 168 3.68 -28.28 6.39
N THR A 169 3.91 -28.82 5.19
CA THR A 169 4.96 -29.80 4.89
C THR A 169 6.26 -29.14 4.41
N GLY A 170 6.23 -27.83 4.16
CA GLY A 170 7.33 -27.06 3.62
C GLY A 170 7.38 -27.01 2.09
N ALA A 171 6.34 -27.47 1.39
CA ALA A 171 6.26 -27.35 -0.06
C ALA A 171 5.99 -25.90 -0.47
N VAL A 172 6.78 -25.41 -1.43
CA VAL A 172 6.69 -24.04 -1.97
C VAL A 172 5.78 -24.02 -3.19
N GLY A 173 4.92 -23.00 -3.30
CA GLY A 173 3.95 -22.85 -4.39
C GLY A 173 2.54 -23.34 -4.03
N THR A 174 2.30 -23.65 -2.76
CA THR A 174 1.01 -24.10 -2.22
C THR A 174 0.85 -23.61 -0.78
N VAL A 175 -0.40 -23.45 -0.33
CA VAL A 175 -0.71 -23.11 1.06
C VAL A 175 -2.08 -23.65 1.47
N GLU A 176 -2.23 -23.99 2.73
CA GLU A 176 -3.47 -24.54 3.26
C GLU A 176 -4.56 -23.47 3.27
N ARG A 177 -5.67 -23.74 2.59
CA ARG A 177 -6.77 -22.78 2.47
C ARG A 177 -7.95 -23.18 3.34
N ARG A 178 -8.54 -22.19 4.01
CA ARG A 178 -9.68 -22.37 4.90
C ARG A 178 -10.83 -23.10 4.19
N GLY A 179 -11.29 -24.19 4.78
CA GLY A 179 -12.44 -24.95 4.29
C GLY A 179 -12.15 -25.83 3.08
N ARG A 180 -10.86 -26.05 2.72
CA ARG A 180 -10.46 -26.93 1.61
C ARG A 180 -9.58 -28.08 2.11
N ALA A 181 -9.78 -29.26 1.53
CA ALA A 181 -8.90 -30.40 1.75
C ALA A 181 -7.58 -30.27 0.96
N ASP A 182 -7.63 -29.56 -0.19
CA ASP A 182 -6.49 -29.24 -1.04
C ASP A 182 -6.42 -27.72 -1.24
N GLY A 183 -5.30 -27.13 -0.83
CA GLY A 183 -5.01 -25.71 -0.90
C GLY A 183 -4.79 -25.20 -2.32
N GLY A 184 -4.33 -26.06 -3.24
CA GLY A 184 -3.98 -25.68 -4.60
C GLY A 184 -2.77 -24.74 -4.68
N SER A 185 -2.54 -24.18 -5.88
CA SER A 185 -1.40 -23.29 -6.13
C SER A 185 -1.51 -21.96 -5.38
N CYS A 186 -0.37 -21.46 -4.93
CA CYS A 186 -0.20 -20.14 -4.32
C CYS A 186 1.20 -19.61 -4.65
#